data_AF-A0A218ZLD7-F1
#
_entry.id   AF-A0A218ZLD7-F1
#
_cell.length_a   1.000
_cell.length_b   1.000
_cell.length_c   1.000
_cell.angle_alpha   90.00
_cell.angle_beta   90.00
_cell.angle_gamma   90.00
#
_symmetry.space_group_name_H-M   'P 1'
#
loop_
_entity.id
_entity.type
_entity.pdbx_description
1 polymer ?
#
loop_
_entity_poly.entity_id
_entity_poly.type
_entity_poly.pdbx_seq_one_letter_code
_entity_poly.pdbx_strand_id
1 'polypeptide(L)'
;MAVPYRITIRLSEEDMDRMEKLLDRYNYESISEIIRIALREFLEKNDDEGINKKVEVQLTRKMVDDLNTLLQRGEAVSIDDLIRSVLKEYTRNKISNEGESIGREKRD
;
A
#
# COMPACT_ATOMS: atom_id res chain seq x y z
N MET A 1 -4.62 7.65 31.08
CA MET A 1 -5.99 8.11 30.75
C MET A 1 -5.91 8.78 29.38
N ALA A 2 -6.51 8.20 28.35
CA ALA A 2 -6.54 8.84 27.03
C ALA A 2 -7.60 9.95 27.06
N VAL A 3 -7.17 11.20 26.90
CA VAL A 3 -8.09 12.34 26.84
C VAL A 3 -8.69 12.36 25.43
N PRO A 4 -10.03 12.31 25.27
CA PRO A 4 -10.64 12.36 23.95
C PRO A 4 -10.46 13.77 23.35
N TYR A 5 -9.89 13.84 22.13
CA TYR A 5 -9.77 15.08 21.39
C TYR A 5 -11.02 15.31 20.52
N ARG A 6 -11.58 16.52 20.57
CA ARG A 6 -12.70 16.94 19.71
C ARG A 6 -12.18 17.73 18.52
N ILE A 7 -12.52 17.29 17.32
CA ILE A 7 -12.16 17.95 16.06
C ILE A 7 -13.45 18.45 15.41
N THR A 8 -13.46 19.70 14.95
CA THR A 8 -14.56 20.26 14.14
C THR A 8 -14.00 20.61 12.77
N ILE A 9 -14.58 20.03 11.72
CA ILE A 9 -14.17 20.24 10.34
C ILE A 9 -15.33 20.81 9.53
N ARG A 10 -15.01 21.60 8.51
CA ARG A 10 -15.98 22.04 7.51
C ARG A 10 -15.81 21.17 6.27
N LEU A 11 -16.91 20.62 5.79
CA LEU A 11 -16.94 19.76 4.60
C LEU A 11 -17.76 20.45 3.52
N SER A 12 -17.45 20.15 2.25
CA SER A 12 -18.29 20.56 1.15
C SER A 12 -19.61 19.77 1.16
N GLU A 13 -20.65 20.33 0.54
CA GLU A 13 -21.93 19.64 0.38
C GLU A 13 -21.78 18.33 -0.40
N GLU A 14 -20.93 18.32 -1.43
CA GLU A 14 -20.66 17.13 -2.22
C GLU A 14 -19.99 16.00 -1.41
N ASP A 15 -19.05 16.35 -0.52
CA ASP A 15 -18.38 15.37 0.35
C ASP A 15 -19.35 14.79 1.38
N MET A 16 -20.26 15.61 1.91
CA MET A 16 -21.32 15.15 2.84
C MET A 16 -22.26 14.18 2.15
N ASP A 17 -22.76 14.51 0.96
CA ASP A 17 -23.62 13.64 0.15
C ASP A 17 -22.96 12.28 -0.14
N ARG A 18 -21.65 12.27 -0.41
CA ARG A 18 -20.90 11.04 -0.64
C ARG A 18 -20.79 10.21 0.64
N MET A 19 -20.55 10.84 1.79
CA MET A 19 -20.49 10.13 3.08
C MET A 19 -21.83 9.56 3.51
N GLU A 20 -22.94 10.26 3.25
CA GLU A 20 -24.30 9.74 3.51
C GLU A 20 -24.60 8.51 2.65
N LYS A 21 -24.24 8.52 1.37
CA LYS A 21 -24.37 7.33 0.50
C LYS A 21 -23.53 6.14 0.98
N LEU A 22 -22.39 6.40 1.62
CA LEU A 22 -21.55 5.36 2.19
C LEU A 22 -22.16 4.76 3.46
N LEU A 23 -22.82 5.57 4.29
CA LEU A 23 -23.59 5.09 5.45
C LEU A 23 -24.65 4.08 5.02
N ASP A 24 -25.46 4.45 4.01
CA ASP A 24 -26.55 3.60 3.51
C ASP A 24 -26.06 2.29 2.88
N ARG A 25 -24.89 2.32 2.23
CA ARG A 25 -24.36 1.17 1.48
C ARG A 25 -23.60 0.18 2.37
N TYR A 26 -22.87 0.67 3.37
CA TYR A 26 -21.91 -0.14 4.12
C TYR A 26 -22.27 -0.31 5.61
N ASN A 27 -23.46 0.13 6.02
CA ASN A 27 -24.01 -0.06 7.36
C ASN A 27 -23.10 0.47 8.48
N TYR A 28 -22.46 1.63 8.23
CA TYR A 28 -21.72 2.35 9.27
C TYR A 28 -22.69 2.99 10.28
N GLU A 29 -22.31 3.13 11.55
CA GLU A 29 -23.21 3.69 12.56
C GLU A 29 -23.31 5.22 12.46
N SER A 30 -22.27 5.90 11.99
CA SER A 30 -22.26 7.36 11.84
C SER A 30 -21.16 7.87 10.90
N ILE A 31 -21.35 9.10 10.38
CA ILE A 31 -20.31 9.83 9.62
C ILE A 31 -19.02 9.97 10.46
N SER A 32 -19.16 10.14 11.78
CA SER A 32 -18.01 10.23 12.69
C SER A 32 -17.20 8.93 12.74
N GLU A 33 -17.84 7.78 12.57
CA GLU A 33 -17.16 6.50 12.46
C GLU A 33 -16.37 6.40 11.16
N ILE A 34 -16.96 6.79 10.03
CA ILE A 34 -16.30 6.83 8.73
C ILE A 34 -15.05 7.70 8.79
N ILE A 35 -15.16 8.91 9.35
CA ILE A 35 -14.02 9.84 9.50
C ILE A 35 -12.94 9.23 10.41
N ARG A 36 -13.32 8.53 11.49
CA ARG A 36 -12.35 7.88 12.39
C ARG A 36 -11.62 6.72 11.73
N ILE A 37 -12.28 5.96 10.87
CA ILE A 37 -11.66 4.87 10.11
C ILE A 37 -10.72 5.47 9.06
N ALA A 38 -11.23 6.41 8.25
CA ALA A 38 -10.44 7.07 7.21
C ALA A 38 -9.20 7.76 7.77
N LEU A 39 -9.31 8.42 8.93
CA LEU A 39 -8.16 9.07 9.58
C LEU A 39 -7.15 8.04 10.09
N ARG A 40 -7.60 6.90 10.63
CA ARG A 40 -6.69 5.82 11.03
C ARG A 40 -5.99 5.20 9.84
N GLU A 41 -6.72 4.86 8.78
CA GLU A 41 -6.13 4.33 7.55
C GLU A 41 -5.16 5.33 6.91
N PHE A 42 -5.51 6.62 6.91
CA PHE A 42 -4.63 7.66 6.40
C PHE A 42 -3.33 7.75 7.21
N LEU A 43 -3.41 7.71 8.55
CA LEU A 43 -2.23 7.69 9.40
C LEU A 43 -1.42 6.41 9.18
N GLU A 44 -2.03 5.23 9.19
CA GLU A 44 -1.32 3.97 8.93
C GLU A 44 -0.61 3.94 7.57
N LYS A 45 -1.24 4.51 6.52
CA LYS A 45 -0.63 4.58 5.18
C LYS A 45 0.53 5.58 5.07
N ASN A 46 0.52 6.64 5.87
CA ASN A 46 1.46 7.77 5.70
C ASN A 46 2.49 7.91 6.83
N ASP A 47 2.23 7.31 8.00
CA ASP A 47 3.06 7.36 9.21
C ASP A 47 4.03 6.16 9.31
N ASP A 48 4.00 5.24 8.35
CA ASP A 48 5.05 4.23 8.17
C ASP A 48 6.36 4.93 7.70
N GLU A 49 7.07 5.59 8.62
CA GLU A 49 8.49 5.98 8.51
C GLU A 49 9.43 4.76 8.65
N GLY A 50 8.92 3.55 8.45
CA GLY A 50 9.71 2.32 8.41
C GLY A 50 10.16 1.97 6.99
N ILE A 51 11.28 1.25 6.87
CA ILE A 51 11.83 0.69 5.62
C ILE A 51 10.78 -0.17 4.86
N ASN A 52 9.70 -0.59 5.53
CA ASN A 52 8.59 -1.36 4.97
C ASN A 52 7.38 -0.48 4.60
N LYS A 53 7.55 0.47 3.67
CA LYS A 53 6.42 1.21 3.11
C LYS A 53 5.50 0.25 2.35
N LYS A 54 4.25 0.08 2.80
CA LYS A 54 3.24 -0.71 2.08
C LYS A 54 2.89 -0.01 0.77
N VAL A 55 3.27 -0.63 -0.36
CA VAL A 55 2.92 -0.14 -1.69
C VAL A 55 1.63 -0.82 -2.12
N GLU A 56 0.58 -0.02 -2.35
CA GLU A 56 -0.68 -0.50 -2.87
C GLU A 56 -0.53 -0.72 -4.38
N VAL A 57 -0.48 -1.98 -4.82
CA VAL A 57 -0.31 -2.37 -6.23
C VAL A 57 -1.61 -2.95 -6.76
N GLN A 58 -2.10 -2.40 -7.87
CA GLN A 58 -3.23 -2.99 -8.58
C GLN A 58 -2.74 -4.10 -9.51
N LEU A 59 -3.14 -5.33 -9.21
CA LEU A 59 -2.82 -6.50 -10.03
C LEU A 59 -4.02 -6.88 -10.89
N THR A 60 -3.77 -7.25 -12.15
CA THR A 60 -4.82 -7.81 -13.00
C THR A 60 -5.14 -9.25 -12.58
N ARG A 61 -6.35 -9.72 -12.86
CA ARG A 61 -6.77 -11.10 -12.53
C ARG A 61 -5.82 -12.16 -13.09
N LYS A 62 -5.35 -11.96 -14.33
CA LYS A 62 -4.38 -12.84 -14.98
C LYS A 62 -3.06 -12.93 -14.20
N MET A 63 -2.55 -11.79 -13.71
CA MET A 63 -1.33 -11.76 -12.89
C MET A 63 -1.51 -12.50 -11.56
N VAL A 64 -2.70 -12.43 -10.97
CA VAL A 64 -3.02 -13.17 -9.74
C VAL A 64 -3.04 -14.68 -10.00
N ASP A 65 -3.59 -15.11 -11.12
CA ASP A 65 -3.61 -16.53 -11.52
C ASP A 65 -2.19 -17.07 -11.79
N ASP A 66 -1.34 -16.27 -12.44
CA ASP A 66 0.07 -16.60 -12.66
C ASP A 66 0.84 -16.71 -11.33
N LEU A 67 0.62 -15.77 -10.40
CA LEU A 67 1.22 -15.80 -9.05
C LEU A 67 0.77 -17.03 -8.25
N ASN A 68 -0.51 -17.40 -8.33
CA ASN A 68 -1.04 -18.61 -7.71
C ASN A 68 -0.40 -19.89 -8.28
N THR A 69 -0.12 -19.90 -9.60
CA THR A 69 0.55 -21.03 -10.25
C THR A 69 1.98 -21.20 -9.74
N LEU A 70 2.70 -20.10 -9.51
CA LEU A 70 4.04 -20.10 -8.93
C LEU A 70 4.03 -20.53 -7.45
N LEU A 71 3.01 -20.12 -6.70
CA LEU A 71 2.82 -20.58 -5.32
C LEU A 71 2.58 -22.10 -5.25
N GLN A 72 1.75 -22.64 -6.15
CA GLN A 72 1.47 -24.08 -6.23
C GLN A 72 2.70 -24.92 -6.60
N ARG A 73 3.68 -24.32 -7.28
CA ARG A 73 4.98 -24.96 -7.59
C ARG A 73 5.93 -25.00 -6.39
N GLY A 74 5.55 -24.40 -5.25
CA GLY A 74 6.34 -24.40 -4.03
C GLY A 74 7.47 -23.37 -4.03
N GLU A 75 7.45 -22.40 -4.94
CA GLU A 75 8.52 -21.39 -5.08
C GLU A 75 8.48 -20.34 -3.95
N ALA A 76 7.35 -20.17 -3.25
CA ALA A 76 7.20 -19.27 -2.10
C ALA A 76 6.10 -19.72 -1.13
N VAL A 77 6.18 -19.26 0.12
CA VAL A 77 5.19 -19.53 1.19
C VAL A 77 3.94 -18.65 1.04
N SER A 78 4.09 -17.45 0.45
CA SER A 78 3.00 -16.52 0.16
C SER A 78 3.24 -15.74 -1.13
N ILE A 79 2.18 -15.17 -1.70
CA ILE A 79 2.28 -14.28 -2.89
C ILE A 79 3.13 -13.04 -2.56
N ASP A 80 2.97 -12.50 -1.35
CA ASP A 80 3.73 -11.34 -0.89
C ASP A 80 5.24 -11.64 -0.78
N ASP A 81 5.60 -12.85 -0.33
CA ASP A 81 7.00 -13.29 -0.30
C ASP A 81 7.59 -13.45 -1.69
N LEU A 82 6.80 -13.95 -2.65
CA LEU A 82 7.20 -14.08 -4.04
C LEU A 82 7.48 -12.70 -4.66
N ILE A 83 6.55 -11.75 -4.48
CA ILE A 83 6.71 -10.37 -4.94
C ILE A 83 7.95 -9.73 -4.31
N ARG A 84 8.15 -9.90 -3.00
CA ARG A 84 9.31 -9.37 -2.29
C ARG A 84 10.62 -9.97 -2.80
N SER A 85 10.66 -11.27 -3.07
CA SER A 85 11.83 -11.95 -3.61
C SER A 85 12.20 -11.42 -5.00
N VAL A 86 11.22 -11.34 -5.90
CA VAL A 86 11.41 -10.84 -7.28
C VAL A 86 11.85 -9.37 -7.27
N LEU A 87 11.23 -8.52 -6.45
CA LEU A 87 11.63 -7.12 -6.33
C LEU A 87 13.03 -6.96 -5.75
N LYS A 88 13.41 -7.81 -4.79
CA LYS A 88 14.75 -7.83 -4.19
C LYS A 88 15.80 -8.22 -5.21
N GLU A 89 15.54 -9.25 -6.02
CA GLU A 89 16.43 -9.70 -7.09
C GLU A 89 16.54 -8.65 -8.20
N TYR A 90 15.42 -8.05 -8.63
CA TYR A 90 15.39 -6.97 -9.60
C TYR A 90 16.21 -5.76 -9.12
N THR A 91 16.02 -5.34 -7.86
CA THR A 91 16.77 -4.22 -7.27
C THR A 91 18.26 -4.56 -7.17
N ARG A 92 18.60 -5.80 -6.81
CA ARG A 92 20.00 -6.27 -6.78
C ARG A 92 20.65 -6.20 -8.15
N ASN A 93 19.98 -6.71 -9.19
CA ASN A 93 20.50 -6.67 -10.56
C ASN A 93 20.58 -5.24 -11.10
N LYS A 94 19.63 -4.37 -10.75
CA LYS A 94 19.67 -2.96 -11.15
C LYS A 94 20.88 -2.23 -10.53
N ILE A 95 21.12 -2.40 -9.23
CA ILE A 95 22.27 -1.81 -8.53
C ILE A 95 23.59 -2.38 -9.06
N SER A 96 23.64 -3.69 -9.33
CA SER A 96 24.83 -4.32 -9.92
C SER A 96 25.11 -3.80 -11.34
N ASN A 97 24.09 -3.64 -12.18
CA ASN A 97 24.25 -3.09 -13.52
C ASN A 97 24.64 -1.60 -13.51
N GLU A 98 24.08 -0.80 -12.59
CA GLU A 98 24.46 0.61 -12.41
C GLU A 98 25.90 0.75 -11.87
N GLY A 99 26.31 -0.15 -10.96
CA GLY A 99 27.68 -0.22 -10.44
C GLY A 99 28.73 -0.63 -11.47
N GLU A 100 28.37 -1.47 -12.45
CA GLU A 100 29.27 -1.82 -13.56
C GLU A 100 29.44 -0.68 -14.58
N SER A 101 28.45 0.19 -14.76
CA SER A 101 28.58 1.39 -15.61
C SER A 101 29.47 2.48 -15.00
N ILE A 102 29.52 2.63 -13.67
CA ILE A 102 30.38 3.64 -13.01
C ILE A 102 31.85 3.21 -12.97
N GLY A 103 32.13 1.91 -13.07
CA GLY A 103 33.50 1.36 -13.06
C GLY A 103 34.28 1.53 -14.37
N ARG A 104 33.61 1.84 -15.49
CA ARG A 104 34.25 1.99 -16.82
C ARG A 104 34.65 3.42 -17.17
N GLU A 105 34.09 4.44 -16.52
CA GLU A 105 34.45 5.86 -16.76
C GLU A 105 35.70 6.35 -16.01
N LYS A 106 36.37 5.50 -15.21
CA LYS A 106 37.59 5.88 -14.47
C LYS A 106 38.89 5.28 -15.01
N ARG A 107 38.88 4.72 -16.22
CA ARG A 107 40.08 4.19 -16.89
C ARG A 107 40.10 4.58 -18.38
N ASP A 108 40.12 5.88 -18.64
CA ASP A 108 40.67 6.46 -19.88
C ASP A 108 41.29 7.82 -19.53
#